data_AF-A0A842UAJ5-F1
#
_entry.id   AF-A0A842UAJ5-F1
#
_cell.length_a   1.000
_cell.length_b   1.000
_cell.length_c   1.000
_cell.angle_alpha   90.00
_cell.angle_beta   90.00
_cell.angle_gamma   90.00
#
_symmetry.space_group_name_H-M   'P 1'
#
loop_
_entity.id
_entity.type
_entity.pdbx_description
1 polymer ?
#
loop_
_entity_poly.entity_id
_entity_poly.type
_entity_poly.pdbx_seq_one_letter_code
_entity_poly.pdbx_strand_id
1 'polypeptide(L)'
;MKISSKKPSKQRKQLYNYKNHQRSKLLSCRLADFLRDDYGIKRLPLRVGDQVRVCKGEFKDFEGEVLEINRNLRVKVKECVFEKADGTQFYPSIHVSNLIITKFKEEGKRMDPWRASMIEKKAAFLWGDELMAPKKTKEKQEVKK
;
A
#
# COMPACT_ATOMS: atom_id res chain seq x y z
N MET A 1 6.50 -1.51 10.76
CA MET A 1 7.55 -1.53 11.79
C MET A 1 6.90 -1.19 13.12
N LYS A 2 7.28 -1.84 14.22
CA LYS A 2 6.89 -1.37 15.56
C LYS A 2 7.81 -0.20 15.89
N ILE A 3 7.25 1.01 15.98
CA ILE A 3 8.03 2.20 16.33
C ILE A 3 8.40 2.06 17.80
N SER A 4 9.67 1.72 18.06
CA SER A 4 10.14 1.42 19.42
C SER A 4 10.72 2.65 20.13
N SER A 5 11.18 3.67 19.40
CA SER A 5 11.81 4.85 19.98
C SER A 5 11.15 6.12 19.49
N LYS A 6 10.94 7.09 20.39
CA LYS A 6 10.47 8.45 20.09
C LYS A 6 11.56 9.33 19.47
N LYS A 7 12.85 8.93 19.53
CA LYS A 7 13.97 9.73 19.02
C LYS A 7 13.97 9.77 17.47
N PRO A 8 13.86 10.94 16.83
CA PRO A 8 13.79 11.05 15.36
C PRO A 8 15.04 10.52 14.64
N SER A 9 16.23 10.69 15.24
CA SER A 9 17.48 10.16 14.68
C SER A 9 17.46 8.63 14.57
N LYS A 10 16.97 7.94 15.61
CA LYS A 10 16.83 6.48 15.61
C LYS A 10 15.81 6.01 14.58
N GLN A 11 14.69 6.71 14.43
CA GLN A 11 13.67 6.38 13.43
C GLN A 11 14.18 6.53 11.99
N ARG A 12 14.88 7.63 11.68
CA ARG A 12 15.48 7.86 10.35
C ARG A 12 16.53 6.80 10.01
N LYS A 13 17.41 6.47 10.97
CA LYS A 13 18.42 5.40 10.80
C LYS A 13 17.77 4.03 10.52
N GLN A 14 16.65 3.72 11.18
CA GLN A 14 15.92 2.47 10.96
C GLN A 14 15.28 2.40 9.57
N LEU A 15 14.71 3.50 9.08
CA LEU A 15 14.12 3.56 7.73
C LEU A 15 15.19 3.38 6.64
N TYR A 16 16.35 4.02 6.82
CA TYR A 16 17.48 3.91 5.90
C TYR A 16 18.02 2.47 5.84
N ASN A 17 18.27 1.85 7.01
CA ASN A 17 18.85 0.51 7.13
C ASN A 17 17.83 -0.64 6.99
N TYR A 18 16.69 -0.42 6.36
CA TYR A 18 15.61 -1.40 6.35
C TYR A 18 15.91 -2.62 5.45
N LYS A 19 15.75 -3.84 5.98
CA LYS A 19 16.03 -5.10 5.27
C LYS A 19 15.06 -5.34 4.12
N ASN A 20 15.54 -5.90 3.00
CA ASN A 20 14.76 -6.10 1.77
C ASN A 20 13.46 -6.89 1.97
N HIS A 21 13.49 -8.02 2.69
CA HIS A 21 12.28 -8.83 2.93
C HIS A 21 11.18 -8.10 3.72
N GLN A 22 11.55 -7.04 4.45
CA GLN A 22 10.60 -6.25 5.22
C GLN A 22 10.09 -5.03 4.44
N ARG A 23 10.82 -4.58 3.40
CA ARG A 23 10.53 -3.36 2.62
C ARG A 23 9.16 -3.35 1.96
N SER A 24 8.58 -4.50 1.65
CA SER A 24 7.23 -4.61 1.10
C SER A 24 6.19 -3.82 1.92
N LYS A 25 6.33 -3.76 3.26
CA LYS A 25 5.43 -2.99 4.12
C LYS A 25 5.50 -1.48 3.90
N LEU A 26 6.64 -0.96 3.45
CA LEU A 26 6.84 0.45 3.15
C LEU A 26 6.32 0.83 1.76
N LEU A 27 6.29 -0.14 0.83
CA LEU A 27 5.77 0.04 -0.54
C LEU A 27 4.24 0.01 -0.61
N SER A 28 3.54 0.34 0.48
CA SER A 28 2.09 0.30 0.53
C SER A 28 1.47 1.53 -0.13
N CYS A 29 0.57 1.32 -1.09
CA CYS A 29 -0.27 2.33 -1.71
C CYS A 29 -1.72 2.26 -1.20
N ARG A 30 -2.50 3.32 -1.44
CA ARG A 30 -3.95 3.33 -1.27
C ARG A 30 -4.60 2.63 -2.47
N LEU A 31 -5.71 1.93 -2.23
CA LEU A 31 -6.55 1.38 -3.31
C LEU A 31 -7.60 2.41 -3.75
N ALA A 32 -7.98 2.37 -5.01
CA ALA A 32 -9.12 3.15 -5.52
C ALA A 32 -10.42 2.71 -4.84
N ASP A 33 -11.40 3.61 -4.73
CA ASP A 33 -12.56 3.38 -3.88
C ASP A 33 -13.40 2.16 -4.32
N PHE A 34 -13.53 1.90 -5.63
CA PHE A 34 -14.17 0.67 -6.12
C PHE A 34 -13.47 -0.62 -5.65
N LEU A 35 -12.13 -0.70 -5.74
CA LEU A 35 -11.38 -1.86 -5.22
C LEU A 35 -11.48 -1.99 -3.70
N ARG A 36 -11.69 -0.88 -2.98
CA ARG A 36 -11.85 -0.91 -1.54
C ARG A 36 -13.19 -1.54 -1.16
N ASP A 37 -14.22 -1.27 -1.94
CA ASP A 37 -15.56 -1.80 -1.73
C ASP A 37 -15.60 -3.30 -2.10
N ASP A 38 -14.98 -3.69 -3.21
CA ASP A 38 -14.91 -5.09 -3.66
C ASP A 38 -14.16 -6.00 -2.68
N TYR A 39 -12.99 -5.55 -2.19
CA TYR A 39 -12.09 -6.37 -1.39
C TYR A 39 -12.12 -6.06 0.11
N GLY A 40 -12.79 -4.99 0.54
CA GLY A 40 -12.84 -4.56 1.94
C GLY A 40 -11.50 -4.09 2.52
N ILE A 41 -10.54 -3.64 1.69
CA ILE A 41 -9.18 -3.28 2.14
C ILE A 41 -8.83 -1.87 1.73
N LYS A 42 -8.16 -1.12 2.63
CA LYS A 42 -7.73 0.25 2.36
C LYS A 42 -6.40 0.37 1.59
N ARG A 43 -5.47 -0.58 1.79
CA ARG A 43 -4.07 -0.47 1.31
C ARG A 43 -3.39 -1.81 1.02
N LEU A 44 -2.59 -1.85 -0.04
CA LEU A 44 -1.74 -3.00 -0.42
C LEU A 44 -0.34 -2.56 -0.86
N PRO A 45 0.67 -3.44 -0.73
CA PRO A 45 1.97 -3.25 -1.36
C PRO A 45 1.87 -3.23 -2.88
N LEU A 46 2.49 -2.24 -3.50
CA LEU A 46 2.57 -2.10 -4.95
C LEU A 46 3.45 -3.19 -5.57
N ARG A 47 3.08 -3.69 -6.74
CA ARG A 47 3.88 -4.62 -7.55
C ARG A 47 4.14 -4.04 -8.94
N VAL A 48 5.17 -4.57 -9.59
CA VAL A 48 5.41 -4.32 -11.03
C VAL A 48 4.24 -4.88 -11.82
N GLY A 49 3.71 -4.13 -12.79
CA GLY A 49 2.54 -4.47 -13.57
C GLY A 49 1.18 -4.11 -12.95
N ASP A 50 1.14 -3.56 -11.73
CA ASP A 50 -0.10 -2.96 -11.22
C ASP A 50 -0.42 -1.68 -12.02
N GLN A 51 -1.70 -1.39 -12.29
CA GLN A 51 -2.12 -0.09 -12.82
C GLN A 51 -2.32 0.89 -11.68
N VAL A 52 -1.75 2.08 -11.83
CA VAL A 52 -1.78 3.15 -10.83
C VAL A 52 -2.25 4.46 -11.42
N ARG A 53 -2.86 5.28 -10.57
CA ARG A 53 -3.17 6.68 -10.83
C ARG A 53 -2.34 7.58 -9.92
N VAL A 54 -1.77 8.64 -10.47
CA VAL A 54 -0.97 9.61 -9.73
C VAL A 54 -1.87 10.70 -9.13
N CYS A 55 -1.71 11.00 -7.84
CA CYS A 55 -2.54 11.96 -7.12
C CYS A 55 -1.96 13.36 -6.99
N LYS A 56 -0.62 13.47 -7.03
CA LYS A 56 0.12 14.70 -6.74
C LYS A 56 1.33 14.83 -7.65
N GLY A 57 1.71 16.06 -7.95
CA GLY A 57 2.83 16.40 -8.82
C GLY A 57 2.35 16.82 -10.21
N GLU A 58 3.28 16.87 -11.16
CA GLU A 58 3.02 17.32 -12.52
C GLU A 58 2.14 16.32 -13.30
N PHE A 59 2.31 15.03 -13.04
CA PHE A 59 1.53 13.95 -13.66
C PHE A 59 0.21 13.68 -12.93
N LYS A 60 -0.42 14.67 -12.31
CA LYS A 60 -1.66 14.45 -11.57
C LYS A 60 -2.76 13.89 -12.49
N ASP A 61 -3.51 12.91 -11.99
CA ASP A 61 -4.64 12.25 -12.65
C ASP A 61 -4.27 11.40 -13.88
N PHE A 62 -2.98 11.28 -14.21
CA PHE A 62 -2.49 10.28 -15.15
C PHE A 62 -2.60 8.88 -14.53
N GLU A 63 -3.10 7.96 -15.33
CA GLU A 63 -3.05 6.53 -15.06
C GLU A 63 -1.83 5.91 -15.73
N GLY A 64 -1.48 4.69 -15.40
CA GLY A 64 -0.41 3.99 -16.08
C GLY A 64 0.06 2.74 -15.36
N GLU A 65 0.80 1.91 -16.09
CA GLU A 65 1.39 0.69 -15.57
C GLU A 65 2.71 0.96 -14.84
N VAL A 66 2.93 0.24 -13.73
CA VAL A 66 4.20 0.26 -13.00
C VAL A 66 5.27 -0.57 -13.72
N LEU A 67 6.36 0.08 -14.16
CA LEU A 67 7.49 -0.58 -14.81
C LEU A 67 8.51 -1.13 -13.80
N GLU A 68 8.93 -0.28 -12.87
CA GLU A 68 10.03 -0.59 -11.96
C GLU A 68 9.77 0.01 -10.59
N ILE A 69 10.08 -0.76 -9.54
CA ILE A 69 10.03 -0.30 -8.16
C ILE A 69 11.45 -0.21 -7.60
N ASN A 70 11.84 1.00 -7.21
CA ASN A 70 13.11 1.27 -6.60
C ASN A 70 13.10 1.00 -5.09
N ARG A 71 14.28 0.68 -4.54
CA ARG A 71 14.47 0.48 -3.09
C ARG A 71 14.09 1.71 -2.26
N ASN A 72 14.17 2.91 -2.84
CA ASN A 72 13.91 4.19 -2.19
C ASN A 72 12.41 4.58 -2.15
N LEU A 73 11.49 3.61 -2.23
CA LEU A 73 10.04 3.84 -2.22
C LEU A 73 9.56 4.72 -3.38
N ARG A 74 10.28 4.64 -4.52
CA ARG A 74 9.92 5.35 -5.74
C ARG A 74 9.66 4.36 -6.86
N VAL A 75 8.84 4.77 -7.82
CA VAL A 75 8.26 3.94 -8.86
C VAL A 75 8.37 4.66 -10.19
N LYS A 76 8.71 3.94 -11.25
CA LYS A 76 8.61 4.44 -12.63
C LYS A 76 7.28 3.96 -13.23
N VAL A 77 6.52 4.89 -13.79
CA VAL A 77 5.22 4.63 -14.42
C VAL A 77 5.36 4.84 -15.92
N LYS A 78 4.80 3.94 -16.73
CA LYS A 78 4.97 3.92 -18.20
C LYS A 78 4.42 5.16 -18.91
N GLU A 79 3.30 5.70 -18.45
CA GLU A 79 2.65 6.85 -19.10
C GLU A 79 3.20 8.19 -18.60
N CYS A 80 3.91 8.19 -17.47
CA CYS A 80 4.62 9.37 -16.99
C CYS A 80 5.97 9.45 -17.72
N VAL A 81 6.04 10.23 -18.79
CA VAL A 81 7.26 10.42 -19.58
C VAL A 81 7.65 11.88 -19.68
N PHE A 82 8.95 12.12 -19.72
CA PHE A 82 9.54 13.35 -20.21
C PHE A 82 10.36 13.06 -21.46
N GLU A 83 10.23 13.92 -22.46
CA GLU A 83 11.08 13.88 -23.64
C GLU A 83 12.34 14.72 -23.40
N LYS A 84 13.50 14.13 -23.63
CA LYS A 84 14.78 14.85 -23.63
C LYS A 84 14.99 15.55 -24.97
N ALA A 85 15.91 16.51 -25.01
CA ALA A 85 16.33 17.19 -26.25
C ALA A 85 16.82 16.21 -27.34
N ASP A 86 17.41 15.07 -26.92
CA ASP A 86 17.88 14.02 -27.82
C ASP A 86 16.76 13.11 -28.37
N GLY A 87 15.49 13.38 -28.02
CA GLY A 87 14.32 12.57 -28.42
C GLY A 87 14.12 11.28 -27.61
N THR A 88 14.98 11.00 -26.64
CA THR A 88 14.82 9.83 -25.75
C THR A 88 13.81 10.10 -24.64
N GLN A 89 13.00 9.08 -24.31
CA GLN A 89 12.01 9.16 -23.23
C GLN A 89 12.63 8.79 -21.88
N PHE A 90 12.37 9.62 -20.86
CA PHE A 90 12.77 9.38 -19.48
C PHE A 90 11.55 9.25 -18.57
N TYR A 91 11.53 8.21 -17.75
CA TYR A 91 10.48 7.96 -16.77
C TYR A 91 10.88 8.53 -15.40
N PRO A 92 10.20 9.59 -14.91
CA PRO A 92 10.47 10.15 -13.61
C PRO A 92 10.04 9.17 -12.50
N SER A 93 10.83 9.16 -11.43
CA SER A 93 10.56 8.31 -10.27
C SER A 93 9.56 9.00 -9.34
N ILE A 94 8.37 8.45 -9.16
CA ILE A 94 7.29 8.97 -8.31
C ILE A 94 7.27 8.22 -6.98
N HIS A 95 7.04 8.90 -5.85
CA HIS A 95 6.95 8.24 -4.55
C HIS A 95 5.63 7.45 -4.41
N VAL A 96 5.71 6.25 -3.83
CA VAL A 96 4.57 5.31 -3.65
C VAL A 96 3.36 5.94 -2.96
N SER A 97 3.58 6.86 -2.00
CA SER A 97 2.48 7.53 -1.29
C SER A 97 1.61 8.42 -2.17
N ASN A 98 2.10 8.82 -3.33
CA ASN A 98 1.39 9.69 -4.26
C ASN A 98 0.60 8.90 -5.31
N LEU A 99 0.56 7.58 -5.18
CA LEU A 99 -0.11 6.67 -6.11
C LEU A 99 -1.35 6.03 -5.46
N ILE A 100 -2.37 5.83 -6.28
CA ILE A 100 -3.52 4.99 -6.01
C ILE A 100 -3.48 3.80 -6.95
N ILE A 101 -3.70 2.59 -6.45
CA ILE A 101 -3.83 1.40 -7.31
C ILE A 101 -5.25 1.38 -7.88
N THR A 102 -5.34 1.33 -9.21
CA THR A 102 -6.58 1.27 -9.98
C THR A 102 -6.88 -0.18 -10.39
N LYS A 103 -5.88 -0.95 -10.81
CA LYS A 103 -6.05 -2.38 -11.13
C LYS A 103 -4.85 -3.19 -10.65
N PHE A 104 -5.11 -4.45 -10.30
CA PHE A 104 -4.05 -5.38 -9.92
C PHE A 104 -3.45 -6.05 -11.14
N LYS A 105 -2.17 -6.43 -11.03
CA LYS A 105 -1.56 -7.33 -12.00
C LYS A 105 -2.27 -8.69 -11.95
N GLU A 106 -2.78 -9.10 -13.11
CA GLU A 106 -3.33 -10.44 -13.34
C GLU A 106 -2.40 -11.20 -14.28
N GLU A 107 -2.14 -12.48 -13.97
CA GLU A 107 -1.45 -13.39 -14.89
C GLU A 107 -2.51 -14.32 -15.49
N GLY A 108 -2.96 -13.97 -16.70
CA GLY A 108 -4.09 -14.64 -17.34
C GLY A 108 -5.42 -14.33 -16.62
N LYS A 109 -6.08 -15.34 -16.06
CA LYS A 109 -7.36 -15.21 -15.34
C LYS A 109 -7.23 -15.21 -13.82
N ARG A 110 -6.02 -15.27 -13.27
CA ARG A 110 -5.81 -15.44 -11.83
C ARG A 110 -4.84 -14.39 -11.28
N MET A 111 -5.21 -13.87 -10.12
CA MET A 111 -4.34 -13.06 -9.29
C MET A 111 -3.28 -13.96 -8.64
N ASP A 112 -2.09 -13.42 -8.41
CA ASP A 112 -1.01 -14.09 -7.69
C ASP A 112 -1.49 -14.68 -6.35
N PRO A 113 -1.25 -15.98 -6.07
CA PRO A 113 -1.78 -16.65 -4.87
C PRO A 113 -1.35 -15.97 -3.56
N TRP A 114 -0.14 -15.41 -3.52
CA TRP A 114 0.35 -14.72 -2.33
C TRP A 114 -0.34 -13.36 -2.12
N ARG A 115 -0.68 -12.67 -3.22
CA ARG A 115 -1.50 -11.44 -3.16
C ARG A 115 -2.92 -11.75 -2.71
N ALA A 116 -3.53 -12.80 -3.27
CA ALA A 116 -4.87 -13.25 -2.91
C ALA A 116 -4.95 -13.60 -1.42
N SER A 117 -4.04 -14.44 -0.92
CA SER A 117 -3.97 -14.78 0.51
C SER A 117 -3.73 -13.55 1.40
N MET A 118 -2.97 -12.55 0.93
CA MET A 118 -2.77 -11.29 1.66
C MET A 118 -4.05 -10.46 1.74
N ILE A 119 -4.83 -10.43 0.66
CA ILE A 119 -6.11 -9.74 0.60
C ILE A 119 -7.07 -10.40 1.59
N GLU A 120 -7.29 -11.71 1.48
CA GLU A 120 -8.16 -12.47 2.38
C GLU A 120 -7.82 -12.26 3.86
N LYS A 121 -6.53 -12.36 4.21
CA LYS A 121 -6.05 -12.13 5.60
C LYS A 121 -6.33 -10.73 6.10
N LYS A 122 -6.22 -9.71 5.24
CA LYS A 122 -6.47 -8.32 5.60
C LYS A 122 -7.97 -8.00 5.66
N ALA A 123 -8.76 -8.60 4.78
CA ALA A 123 -10.19 -8.42 4.74
C ALA A 123 -10.84 -9.06 5.99
N ALA A 124 -10.44 -10.29 6.33
CA ALA A 124 -10.89 -10.97 7.56
C ALA A 124 -10.57 -10.19 8.84
N PHE A 125 -9.43 -9.49 8.89
CA PHE A 125 -9.09 -8.62 10.01
C PHE A 125 -10.05 -7.42 10.14
N LEU A 126 -10.57 -6.91 9.03
CA LEU A 126 -11.47 -5.75 9.04
C LEU A 126 -12.89 -6.11 9.51
N TRP A 127 -13.39 -7.28 9.13
CA TRP A 127 -14.70 -7.80 9.58
C TRP A 127 -14.66 -8.51 10.94
N GLY A 128 -13.46 -8.74 11.49
CA GLY A 128 -13.30 -9.34 12.82
C GLY A 128 -13.80 -8.47 13.98
N ASP A 129 -13.84 -7.15 13.80
CA ASP A 129 -14.38 -6.22 14.81
C ASP A 129 -15.91 -6.23 14.86
N GLU A 130 -16.60 -6.57 13.75
CA GLU A 130 -18.07 -6.68 13.71
C GLU A 130 -18.59 -8.02 14.29
N LEU A 131 -17.71 -9.01 14.48
CA LEU A 131 -18.01 -10.31 15.09
C LEU A 131 -17.51 -10.46 16.54
N MET A 132 -16.86 -9.44 17.12
CA MET A 132 -16.61 -9.43 18.55
C MET A 132 -17.90 -9.09 19.29
N ALA A 133 -18.59 -10.13 19.79
CA ALA A 133 -19.65 -9.99 20.77
C ALA A 133 -19.22 -8.97 21.85
N PRO A 134 -20.11 -8.06 22.29
CA PRO A 134 -19.74 -7.06 23.29
C PRO A 134 -19.15 -7.77 24.50
N LYS A 135 -17.90 -7.46 24.84
CA LYS A 135 -17.25 -7.99 26.03
C LYS A 135 -18.15 -7.67 27.21
N LYS A 136 -18.83 -8.67 27.79
CA LYS A 136 -19.63 -8.50 29.01
C LYS A 136 -18.77 -7.79 30.06
N THR A 137 -19.05 -6.52 30.30
CA THR A 137 -18.61 -5.81 31.50
C THR A 137 -19.21 -6.58 32.68
N LYS A 138 -18.37 -7.20 33.50
CA LYS A 138 -18.82 -7.76 34.78
C LYS A 138 -19.25 -6.59 35.65
N GLU A 139 -20.56 -6.35 35.76
CA GLU A 139 -21.11 -5.53 36.83
C GLU A 139 -20.67 -6.16 38.16
N LYS A 140 -19.78 -5.48 38.87
CA LYS A 140 -19.56 -5.79 40.28
C LYS A 140 -20.85 -5.41 41.00
N GLN A 141 -21.62 -6.40 41.42
CA GLN A 141 -22.69 -6.18 42.38
C GLN A 141 -22.05 -5.61 43.65
N GLU A 142 -22.32 -4.33 43.92
CA GLU A 142 -22.08 -3.75 45.24
C GLU A 142 -22.93 -4.54 46.24
N VAL A 143 -22.26 -5.26 47.13
CA VAL A 143 -22.88 -5.93 48.26
C VAL A 143 -23.43 -4.85 49.19
N LYS A 144 -24.75 -4.64 49.14
CA LYS A 144 -25.52 -3.95 50.19
C LYS A 144 -26.23 -5.01 51.03
N LYS A 145 -25.63 -5.37 52.18
CA LYS A 145 -26.18 -5.25 53.55
C LYS A 145 -25.29 -6.04 54.51
#